data_AF-A0A094EM28-F1
#
_entry.id   AF-A0A094EM28-F1
#
_cell.length_a   1.000
_cell.length_b   1.000
_cell.length_c   1.000
_cell.angle_alpha   90.00
_cell.angle_beta   90.00
_cell.angle_gamma   90.00
#
_symmetry.space_group_name_H-M   'P 1'
#
loop_
_entity.id
_entity.type
_entity.pdbx_description
1 polymer ?
#
loop_
_entity_poly.entity_id
_entity_poly.type
_entity_poly.pdbx_seq_one_letter_code
_entity_poly.pdbx_strand_id
1 'polypeptide(L)'
;MASHSATAAPGYITLPFDLRANPDAFYEPENMKLLESLFPGNYGLSTDGMFIYFLQTEMPPKPWPKSVAGPTPYFAPRMGPQYMPTPFGWRVGMRNGAIGEGVDGKGVVDWEPLFIIVRNHFREIGISITEVMYWQNYLVVIFQHRNIDTENLPQKAGNIALTYYYEDEMDRPSTPQSRCGTDTGPENQVLLQKLTPVKGRRTGEFLFLVASDTDLIEGSFKVTSFQRVEEQWVFKIWLYMGQDSTEAYSPVYGTAIWTSDGDVLGFVRYAPTVGFTKDWCAGIAADEFIDREGLLHNY
;
A
#
# COMPACT_ATOMS: atom_id res chain seq x y z
N MET A 1 -10.05 -28.65 -27.82
CA MET A 1 -9.08 -27.64 -27.35
C MET A 1 -9.80 -26.29 -27.39
N ALA A 2 -10.31 -25.84 -26.25
CA ALA A 2 -10.93 -24.52 -26.15
C ALA A 2 -9.83 -23.48 -26.01
N SER A 3 -9.87 -22.45 -26.87
CA SER A 3 -8.97 -21.31 -26.80
C SER A 3 -9.34 -20.48 -25.57
N HIS A 4 -8.50 -20.50 -24.54
CA HIS A 4 -8.59 -19.59 -23.40
C HIS A 4 -8.11 -18.21 -23.86
N SER A 5 -9.01 -17.43 -24.47
CA SER A 5 -8.71 -16.06 -24.89
C SER A 5 -8.68 -15.15 -23.67
N ALA A 6 -7.54 -14.47 -23.46
CA ALA A 6 -7.49 -13.28 -22.62
C ALA A 6 -8.26 -12.14 -23.31
N THR A 7 -9.04 -11.37 -22.57
CA THR A 7 -9.69 -10.16 -23.07
C THR A 7 -8.96 -8.97 -22.45
N ALA A 8 -8.35 -8.13 -23.27
CA ALA A 8 -7.68 -6.92 -22.81
C ALA A 8 -8.65 -5.73 -22.88
N ALA A 9 -9.06 -5.20 -21.73
CA ALA A 9 -9.44 -3.79 -21.65
C ALA A 9 -8.13 -2.98 -21.61
N PRO A 10 -8.08 -1.74 -22.15
CA PRO A 10 -6.83 -0.97 -22.17
C PRO A 10 -6.27 -0.84 -20.75
N GLY A 11 -5.11 -1.46 -20.51
CA GLY A 11 -4.43 -1.49 -19.22
C GLY A 11 -4.76 -2.69 -18.30
N TYR A 12 -5.66 -3.62 -18.66
CA TYR A 12 -6.06 -4.73 -17.78
C TYR A 12 -6.01 -6.08 -18.51
N ILE A 13 -5.26 -7.04 -17.99
CA ILE A 13 -5.22 -8.42 -18.51
C ILE A 13 -6.11 -9.30 -17.64
N THR A 14 -7.31 -9.60 -18.14
CA THR A 14 -8.24 -10.53 -17.51
C THR A 14 -7.96 -11.95 -17.98
N LEU A 15 -7.76 -12.88 -17.04
CA LEU A 15 -7.59 -14.31 -17.28
C LEU A 15 -8.82 -15.09 -16.76
N PRO A 16 -8.96 -16.38 -17.10
CA PRO A 16 -10.05 -17.23 -16.58
C PRO A 16 -10.08 -17.43 -15.05
N PHE A 17 -9.10 -16.87 -14.34
CA PHE A 17 -8.97 -16.88 -12.89
C PHE A 17 -8.61 -15.48 -12.38
N ASP A 18 -8.99 -15.18 -11.13
CA ASP A 18 -8.59 -13.96 -10.41
C ASP A 18 -7.82 -14.37 -9.16
N LEU A 19 -6.53 -14.04 -9.10
CA LEU A 19 -5.63 -14.38 -8.00
C LEU A 19 -5.97 -13.63 -6.70
N ARG A 20 -6.77 -12.56 -6.75
CA ARG A 20 -7.28 -11.90 -5.53
C ARG A 20 -8.43 -12.70 -4.92
N ALA A 21 -9.21 -13.39 -5.76
CA ALA A 21 -10.34 -14.21 -5.33
C ALA A 21 -9.90 -15.64 -4.97
N ASN A 22 -8.96 -16.20 -5.73
CA ASN A 22 -8.39 -17.52 -5.50
C ASN A 22 -6.86 -17.48 -5.67
N PRO A 23 -6.10 -17.17 -4.60
CA PRO A 23 -4.64 -17.12 -4.65
C PRO A 23 -4.02 -18.47 -5.04
N ASP A 24 -4.65 -19.58 -4.70
CA ASP A 24 -4.13 -20.93 -4.98
C ASP A 24 -4.12 -21.25 -6.49
N ALA A 25 -4.94 -20.56 -7.29
CA ALA A 25 -4.92 -20.65 -8.74
C ALA A 25 -3.55 -20.31 -9.34
N PHE A 26 -2.69 -19.57 -8.61
CA PHE A 26 -1.31 -19.29 -9.02
C PHE A 26 -0.48 -20.57 -9.15
N TYR A 27 -0.73 -21.59 -8.33
CA TYR A 27 0.06 -22.83 -8.28
C TYR A 27 -0.46 -23.92 -9.24
N GLU A 28 -1.56 -23.66 -9.96
CA GLU A 28 -2.08 -24.58 -10.96
C GLU A 28 -1.17 -24.56 -12.21
N PRO A 29 -0.68 -25.72 -12.70
CA PRO A 29 0.30 -25.77 -13.79
C PRO A 29 -0.17 -25.10 -15.09
N GLU A 30 -1.47 -25.13 -15.38
CA GLU A 30 -2.04 -24.49 -16.59
C GLU A 30 -2.04 -22.96 -16.47
N ASN A 31 -2.37 -22.45 -15.29
CA ASN A 31 -2.37 -21.02 -14.99
C ASN A 31 -0.96 -20.45 -14.97
N MET A 32 -0.01 -21.19 -14.37
CA MET A 32 1.41 -20.83 -14.40
C MET A 32 1.92 -20.69 -15.84
N LYS A 33 1.67 -21.68 -16.70
CA LYS A 33 2.09 -21.61 -18.11
C LYS A 33 1.47 -20.44 -18.85
N LEU A 34 0.20 -20.14 -18.57
CA LEU A 34 -0.48 -18.99 -19.15
C LEU A 34 0.20 -17.68 -18.72
N LEU A 35 0.45 -17.51 -17.42
CA LEU A 35 1.13 -16.33 -16.87
C LEU A 35 2.55 -16.18 -17.44
N GLU A 36 3.33 -17.26 -17.50
CA GLU A 36 4.69 -17.26 -18.05
C GLU A 36 4.73 -16.81 -19.51
N SER A 37 3.67 -17.10 -20.28
CA SER A 37 3.57 -16.74 -21.69
C SER A 37 3.19 -15.29 -21.96
N LEU A 38 2.74 -14.52 -20.95
CA LEU A 38 2.24 -13.16 -21.15
C LEU A 38 3.33 -12.17 -21.54
N PHE A 39 4.54 -12.34 -21.02
CA PHE A 39 5.65 -11.42 -21.26
C PHE A 39 6.89 -12.19 -21.75
N PRO A 40 7.29 -12.00 -23.02
CA PRO A 40 8.50 -12.61 -23.55
C PRO A 40 9.73 -12.25 -22.71
N GLY A 41 10.56 -13.26 -22.39
CA GLY A 41 11.76 -13.07 -21.55
C GLY A 41 11.54 -13.32 -20.06
N ASN A 42 10.29 -13.58 -19.63
CA ASN A 42 9.99 -14.03 -18.28
C ASN A 42 10.65 -15.39 -17.98
N TYR A 43 11.52 -15.43 -16.98
CA TYR A 43 12.20 -16.65 -16.54
C TYR A 43 11.75 -17.13 -15.15
N GLY A 44 10.83 -16.41 -14.51
CA GLY A 44 10.26 -16.84 -13.24
C GLY A 44 9.05 -16.00 -12.82
N LEU A 45 8.18 -16.58 -12.02
CA LEU A 45 7.02 -15.91 -11.44
C LEU A 45 7.04 -15.98 -9.93
N SER A 46 6.51 -14.96 -9.28
CA SER A 46 6.22 -14.98 -7.84
C SER A 46 4.98 -14.14 -7.53
N THR A 47 4.46 -14.27 -6.32
CA THR A 47 3.35 -13.45 -5.83
C THR A 47 3.47 -13.30 -4.31
N ASP A 48 3.06 -12.14 -3.80
CA ASP A 48 2.86 -11.90 -2.37
C ASP A 48 1.38 -11.67 -2.01
N GLY A 49 0.48 -11.88 -2.97
CA GLY A 49 -0.96 -11.62 -2.87
C GLY A 49 -1.36 -10.19 -3.24
N MET A 50 -0.48 -9.20 -3.08
CA MET A 50 -0.73 -7.81 -3.50
C MET A 50 -0.21 -7.53 -4.91
N PHE A 51 0.90 -8.17 -5.25
CA PHE A 51 1.61 -8.06 -6.52
C PHE A 51 1.84 -9.44 -7.13
N ILE A 52 1.83 -9.48 -8.46
CA ILE A 52 2.40 -10.59 -9.23
C ILE A 52 3.72 -10.14 -9.84
N TYR A 53 4.77 -10.89 -9.57
CA TYR A 53 6.12 -10.59 -9.99
C TYR A 53 6.45 -11.37 -11.27
N PHE A 54 6.87 -10.64 -12.30
CA PHE A 54 7.45 -11.20 -13.51
C PHE A 54 8.95 -10.98 -13.47
N LEU A 55 9.71 -12.08 -13.38
CA LEU A 55 11.16 -12.04 -13.28
C LEU A 55 11.77 -11.99 -14.68
N GLN A 56 12.36 -10.86 -15.03
CA GLN A 56 12.87 -10.57 -16.37
C GLN A 56 14.19 -9.79 -16.31
N THR A 57 15.16 -10.15 -17.15
CA THR A 57 16.46 -9.45 -17.23
C THR A 57 16.35 -8.11 -17.95
N GLU A 58 15.38 -7.98 -18.85
CA GLU A 58 15.08 -6.77 -19.59
C GLU A 58 13.62 -6.39 -19.36
N MET A 59 13.34 -5.10 -19.21
CA MET A 59 11.97 -4.64 -18.98
C MET A 59 11.14 -4.78 -20.26
N PRO A 60 9.88 -5.27 -20.18
CA PRO A 60 9.02 -5.31 -21.35
C PRO A 60 8.71 -3.88 -21.84
N PRO A 61 8.37 -3.69 -23.13
CA PRO A 61 8.01 -2.38 -23.65
C PRO A 61 6.77 -1.82 -22.94
N LYS A 62 6.80 -0.52 -22.63
CA LYS A 62 5.64 0.23 -22.09
C LYS A 62 4.58 0.44 -23.19
N PRO A 63 3.28 0.60 -22.84
CA PRO A 63 2.72 0.66 -21.49
C PRO A 63 2.56 -0.73 -20.86
N TRP A 64 2.79 -0.81 -19.56
CA TRP A 64 2.53 -2.02 -18.78
C TRP A 64 1.07 -2.10 -18.33
N PRO A 65 0.52 -3.32 -18.17
CA PRO A 65 -0.82 -3.46 -17.60
C PRO A 65 -0.84 -3.03 -16.14
N LYS A 66 -1.97 -2.46 -15.72
CA LYS A 66 -2.31 -2.09 -14.34
C LYS A 66 -2.70 -3.30 -13.50
N SER A 67 -3.25 -4.34 -14.13
CA SER A 67 -3.53 -5.62 -13.48
C SER A 67 -3.32 -6.81 -14.42
N VAL A 68 -2.92 -7.94 -13.83
CA VAL A 68 -2.86 -9.24 -14.50
C VAL A 68 -3.51 -10.26 -13.59
N ALA A 69 -4.63 -10.85 -14.05
CA ALA A 69 -5.42 -11.79 -13.26
C ALA A 69 -5.83 -11.25 -11.87
N GLY A 70 -6.04 -9.94 -11.76
CA GLY A 70 -6.45 -9.27 -10.53
C GLY A 70 -5.36 -8.42 -9.86
N PRO A 71 -4.23 -9.00 -9.40
CA PRO A 71 -3.14 -8.26 -8.78
C PRO A 71 -2.42 -7.30 -9.72
N THR A 72 -1.66 -6.37 -9.14
CA THR A 72 -0.81 -5.44 -9.88
C THR A 72 0.48 -6.15 -10.33
N PRO A 73 0.84 -6.14 -11.61
CA PRO A 73 2.11 -6.71 -12.05
C PRO A 73 3.29 -5.83 -11.60
N TYR A 74 4.42 -6.47 -11.32
CA TYR A 74 5.70 -5.81 -11.06
C TYR A 74 6.81 -6.56 -11.79
N PHE A 75 7.66 -5.83 -12.52
CA PHE A 75 8.75 -6.39 -13.30
C PHE A 75 10.07 -6.22 -12.55
N ALA A 76 10.77 -7.32 -12.29
CA ALA A 76 11.98 -7.30 -11.48
C ALA A 76 13.08 -8.22 -12.07
N PRO A 77 14.36 -7.84 -11.98
CA PRO A 77 15.47 -8.67 -12.43
C PRO A 77 15.81 -9.84 -11.49
N ARG A 78 15.16 -9.92 -10.33
CA ARG A 78 15.18 -11.03 -9.35
C ARG A 78 14.33 -10.63 -8.15
N MET A 79 13.95 -11.62 -7.34
CA MET A 79 13.33 -11.36 -6.04
C MET A 79 14.37 -10.78 -5.07
N GLY A 80 13.96 -9.77 -4.31
CA GLY A 80 14.76 -9.21 -3.23
C GLY A 80 14.27 -7.83 -2.77
N PRO A 81 14.64 -7.40 -1.55
CA PRO A 81 14.19 -6.13 -0.96
C PRO A 81 14.38 -4.90 -1.86
N GLN A 82 15.44 -4.89 -2.66
CA GLN A 82 15.81 -3.77 -3.54
C GLN A 82 15.10 -3.77 -4.91
N TYR A 83 14.34 -4.81 -5.24
CA TYR A 83 13.67 -4.98 -6.54
C TYR A 83 12.17 -5.26 -6.40
N MET A 84 11.60 -5.02 -5.22
CA MET A 84 10.19 -5.28 -4.94
C MET A 84 9.56 -3.99 -4.39
N PRO A 85 8.29 -3.71 -4.70
CA PRO A 85 7.58 -2.54 -4.20
C PRO A 85 7.16 -2.71 -2.74
N THR A 86 7.31 -3.92 -2.17
CA THR A 86 6.96 -4.23 -0.79
C THR A 86 8.15 -3.97 0.14
N PRO A 87 7.93 -3.30 1.29
CA PRO A 87 8.99 -3.00 2.24
C PRO A 87 9.40 -4.27 2.99
N PHE A 88 10.64 -4.72 2.74
CA PHE A 88 11.28 -5.77 3.52
C PHE A 88 12.16 -5.20 4.63
N GLY A 89 11.52 -4.82 5.74
CA GLY A 89 12.24 -4.35 6.91
C GLY A 89 13.09 -5.44 7.54
N TRP A 90 14.02 -5.04 8.40
CA TRP A 90 14.80 -6.03 9.14
C TRP A 90 13.93 -6.73 10.18
N ARG A 91 14.31 -7.95 10.53
CA ARG A 91 13.57 -8.83 11.46
C ARG A 91 14.43 -9.12 12.68
N VAL A 92 13.76 -9.30 13.81
CA VAL A 92 14.41 -9.79 15.04
C VAL A 92 14.46 -11.32 15.06
N GLY A 93 15.41 -11.85 15.84
CA GLY A 93 15.61 -13.30 15.95
C GLY A 93 14.43 -14.01 16.61
N MET A 94 14.30 -15.32 16.38
CA MET A 94 13.22 -16.16 16.93
C MET A 94 13.19 -16.22 18.48
N ARG A 95 14.26 -15.80 19.15
CA ARG A 95 14.31 -15.70 20.61
C ARG A 95 13.41 -14.60 21.16
N ASN A 96 13.06 -13.63 20.32
CA ASN A 96 12.22 -12.51 20.68
C ASN A 96 10.75 -12.97 20.73
N GLY A 97 10.02 -12.52 21.75
CA GLY A 97 8.65 -12.97 22.03
C GLY A 97 7.60 -12.47 21.04
N ALA A 98 6.35 -12.88 21.24
CA ALA A 98 5.19 -12.36 20.52
C ALA A 98 4.34 -11.50 21.45
N ILE A 99 3.60 -10.54 20.88
CA ILE A 99 2.61 -9.73 21.60
C ILE A 99 1.21 -9.96 21.04
N GLY A 100 0.19 -9.84 21.89
CA GLY A 100 -1.20 -9.99 21.46
C GLY A 100 -1.56 -11.38 20.94
N GLU A 101 -1.03 -12.45 21.54
CA GLU A 101 -1.22 -13.84 21.07
C GLU A 101 -2.70 -14.29 21.00
N GLY A 102 -3.61 -13.58 21.67
CA GLY A 102 -5.06 -13.82 21.59
C GLY A 102 -5.76 -13.20 20.38
N VAL A 103 -5.04 -12.49 19.51
CA VAL A 103 -5.58 -11.86 18.29
C VAL A 103 -4.93 -12.53 17.08
N ASP A 104 -5.73 -12.87 16.07
CA ASP A 104 -5.20 -13.21 14.74
C ASP A 104 -5.28 -11.97 13.85
N GLY A 105 -4.12 -11.40 13.52
CA GLY A 105 -3.96 -10.23 12.69
C GLY A 105 -3.94 -10.54 11.21
N LYS A 106 -4.04 -11.80 10.78
CA LYS A 106 -3.94 -12.16 9.37
C LYS A 106 -5.22 -11.82 8.62
N GLY A 107 -5.12 -10.93 7.63
CA GLY A 107 -6.23 -10.60 6.73
C GLY A 107 -7.44 -9.97 7.42
N VAL A 108 -7.27 -9.46 8.65
CA VAL A 108 -8.32 -8.72 9.33
C VAL A 108 -8.56 -7.39 8.62
N VAL A 109 -9.83 -7.01 8.58
CA VAL A 109 -10.30 -5.82 7.87
C VAL A 109 -10.17 -4.58 8.76
N ASP A 110 -10.58 -4.69 10.02
CA ASP A 110 -10.28 -3.72 11.06
C ASP A 110 -9.14 -4.24 11.92
N TRP A 111 -7.97 -3.62 11.77
CA TRP A 111 -6.76 -3.97 12.49
C TRP A 111 -6.40 -2.94 13.57
N GLU A 112 -7.28 -1.97 13.86
CA GLU A 112 -7.06 -0.98 14.92
C GLU A 112 -6.80 -1.62 16.31
N PRO A 113 -7.49 -2.70 16.71
CA PRO A 113 -7.15 -3.40 17.96
C PRO A 113 -5.70 -3.91 17.99
N LEU A 114 -5.20 -4.40 16.84
CA LEU A 114 -3.82 -4.85 16.72
C LEU A 114 -2.83 -3.69 16.78
N PHE A 115 -3.16 -2.56 16.14
CA PHE A 115 -2.40 -1.33 16.29
C PHE A 115 -2.28 -0.88 17.75
N ILE A 116 -3.38 -0.91 18.52
CA ILE A 116 -3.39 -0.53 19.94
C ILE A 116 -2.44 -1.43 20.75
N ILE A 117 -2.45 -2.75 20.51
CA ILE A 117 -1.53 -3.70 21.15
C ILE A 117 -0.08 -3.32 20.86
N VAL A 118 0.26 -3.10 19.59
CA VAL A 118 1.61 -2.74 19.17
C VAL A 118 2.04 -1.41 19.81
N ARG A 119 1.22 -0.38 19.69
CA ARG A 119 1.49 0.96 20.24
C ARG A 119 1.74 0.91 21.74
N ASN A 120 0.88 0.20 22.49
CA ASN A 120 1.00 0.12 23.94
C ASN A 120 2.28 -0.60 24.35
N HIS A 121 2.62 -1.70 23.67
CA HIS A 121 3.86 -2.42 23.93
C HIS A 121 5.11 -1.55 23.69
N PHE A 122 5.17 -0.84 22.56
CA PHE A 122 6.31 0.04 22.26
C PHE A 122 6.46 1.18 23.28
N ARG A 123 5.34 1.70 23.77
CA ARG A 123 5.33 2.67 24.87
C ARG A 123 5.85 2.08 26.18
N GLU A 124 5.48 0.84 26.51
CA GLU A 124 5.91 0.16 27.74
C GLU A 124 7.41 -0.11 27.78
N ILE A 125 8.00 -0.50 26.64
CA ILE A 125 9.46 -0.72 26.53
C ILE A 125 10.25 0.57 26.27
N GLY A 126 9.59 1.74 26.25
CA GLY A 126 10.23 3.05 26.11
C GLY A 126 10.81 3.32 24.73
N ILE A 127 10.32 2.65 23.68
CA ILE A 127 10.80 2.84 22.30
C ILE A 127 9.81 3.69 21.52
N SER A 128 10.29 4.83 21.00
CA SER A 128 9.45 5.74 20.22
C SER A 128 9.29 5.26 18.77
N ILE A 129 8.03 5.12 18.35
CA ILE A 129 7.61 4.80 16.99
C ILE A 129 6.86 5.96 16.34
N THR A 130 6.93 6.03 15.01
CA THR A 130 6.31 7.10 14.19
C THR A 130 5.21 6.57 13.28
N GLU A 131 5.25 5.31 12.87
CA GLU A 131 4.20 4.71 12.04
C GLU A 131 4.16 3.19 12.26
N VAL A 132 2.95 2.63 12.19
CA VAL A 132 2.72 1.19 12.06
C VAL A 132 1.94 0.98 10.77
N MET A 133 2.46 0.18 9.85
CA MET A 133 1.81 -0.13 8.56
C MET A 133 1.35 -1.57 8.54
N TYR A 134 0.15 -1.81 8.03
CA TYR A 134 -0.45 -3.13 7.93
C TYR A 134 -0.48 -3.66 6.50
N TRP A 135 0.23 -4.77 6.29
CA TRP A 135 0.44 -5.42 5.00
C TRP A 135 -0.33 -6.75 4.89
N GLN A 136 -1.47 -6.88 5.57
CA GLN A 136 -2.33 -8.08 5.65
C GLN A 136 -1.74 -9.30 6.36
N ASN A 137 -0.47 -9.62 6.15
CA ASN A 137 0.20 -10.81 6.71
C ASN A 137 1.44 -10.48 7.55
N TYR A 138 1.82 -9.22 7.64
CA TYR A 138 2.82 -8.69 8.57
C TYR A 138 2.55 -7.21 8.86
N LEU A 139 3.22 -6.70 9.90
CA LEU A 139 3.30 -5.27 10.16
C LEU A 139 4.71 -4.75 9.89
N VAL A 140 4.76 -3.49 9.51
CA VAL A 140 5.98 -2.70 9.47
C VAL A 140 5.90 -1.66 10.58
N VAL A 141 6.86 -1.65 11.49
CA VAL A 141 6.95 -0.66 12.57
C VAL A 141 8.12 0.28 12.27
N ILE A 142 7.84 1.59 12.26
CA ILE A 142 8.81 2.63 11.95
C ILE A 142 9.27 3.29 13.24
N PHE A 143 10.56 3.24 13.52
CA PHE A 143 11.19 3.84 14.68
C PHE A 143 11.54 5.30 14.45
N GLN A 144 11.35 6.14 15.47
CA GLN A 144 11.75 7.54 15.42
C GLN A 144 13.28 7.71 15.37
N HIS A 145 14.02 6.82 16.02
CA HIS A 145 15.46 6.94 16.21
C HIS A 145 16.18 5.62 15.91
N ARG A 146 17.44 5.70 15.45
CA ARG A 146 18.28 4.52 15.20
C ARG A 146 18.83 3.86 16.46
N ASN A 147 19.06 4.67 17.50
CA ASN A 147 19.60 4.18 18.77
C ASN A 147 18.48 3.62 19.65
N ILE A 148 18.17 2.34 19.43
CA ILE A 148 17.16 1.60 20.19
C ILE A 148 17.75 0.30 20.71
N ASP A 149 17.24 -0.13 21.87
CA ASP A 149 17.48 -1.48 22.35
C ASP A 149 16.64 -2.48 21.54
N THR A 150 17.29 -3.47 20.94
CA THR A 150 16.64 -4.48 20.09
C THR A 150 16.31 -5.77 20.84
N GLU A 151 16.77 -5.92 22.10
CA GLU A 151 16.59 -7.15 22.88
C GLU A 151 15.12 -7.42 23.18
N ASN A 152 14.35 -6.36 23.43
CA ASN A 152 12.95 -6.43 23.85
C ASN A 152 11.94 -6.28 22.70
N LEU A 153 12.41 -6.21 21.45
CA LEU A 153 11.53 -6.06 20.30
C LEU A 153 10.74 -7.35 20.04
N PRO A 154 9.43 -7.30 19.77
CA PRO A 154 8.66 -8.49 19.48
C PRO A 154 8.96 -9.06 18.08
N GLN A 155 8.95 -10.37 17.90
CA GLN A 155 9.03 -10.95 16.56
C GLN A 155 7.68 -10.89 15.83
N LYS A 156 6.59 -10.95 16.58
CA LYS A 156 5.22 -11.05 16.08
C LYS A 156 4.28 -10.18 16.90
N ALA A 157 3.22 -9.72 16.27
CA ALA A 157 2.06 -9.14 16.92
C ALA A 157 0.80 -9.76 16.34
N GLY A 158 -0.11 -10.25 17.19
CA GLY A 158 -1.36 -10.85 16.72
C GLY A 158 -1.13 -11.97 15.70
N ASN A 159 -0.22 -12.90 16.00
CA ASN A 159 0.15 -14.03 15.14
C ASN A 159 0.72 -13.68 13.73
N ILE A 160 0.95 -12.40 13.41
CA ILE A 160 1.62 -11.97 12.17
C ILE A 160 3.02 -11.42 12.45
N ALA A 161 3.90 -11.49 11.46
CA ALA A 161 5.29 -11.08 11.60
C ALA A 161 5.43 -9.57 11.78
N LEU A 162 6.46 -9.15 12.53
CA LEU A 162 6.90 -7.76 12.58
C LEU A 162 8.19 -7.58 11.78
N THR A 163 8.25 -6.45 11.07
CA THR A 163 9.44 -5.95 10.40
C THR A 163 9.66 -4.50 10.80
N TYR A 164 10.90 -4.04 10.70
CA TYR A 164 11.31 -2.77 11.26
C TYR A 164 12.06 -1.90 10.26
N TYR A 165 11.84 -0.60 10.39
CA TYR A 165 12.57 0.47 9.68
C TYR A 165 12.80 1.65 10.60
N TYR A 166 13.68 2.54 10.18
CA TYR A 166 13.91 3.84 10.80
C TYR A 166 13.22 4.96 10.00
N GLU A 167 12.86 6.04 10.68
CA GLU A 167 12.18 7.20 10.07
C GLU A 167 12.95 7.79 8.88
N ASP A 168 14.28 7.84 8.97
CA ASP A 168 15.15 8.36 7.92
C ASP A 168 15.26 7.43 6.70
N GLU A 169 14.74 6.21 6.78
CA GLU A 169 14.65 5.27 5.65
C GLU A 169 13.32 5.42 4.88
N MET A 170 12.32 6.09 5.47
CA MET A 170 11.01 6.28 4.85
C MET A 170 11.00 7.36 3.76
N ASP A 171 12.07 8.15 3.64
CA ASP A 171 12.22 9.26 2.69
C ASP A 171 10.99 10.21 2.65
N ARG A 172 10.38 10.44 3.82
CA ARG A 172 9.22 11.34 3.94
C ARG A 172 9.67 12.79 3.77
N PRO A 173 8.85 13.65 3.16
CA PRO A 173 9.12 15.09 3.15
C PRO A 173 9.24 15.63 4.58
N SER A 174 10.34 16.33 4.87
CA SER A 174 10.61 16.93 6.19
C SER A 174 9.63 18.06 6.57
N THR A 175 8.94 18.61 5.59
CA THR A 175 7.93 19.66 5.76
C THR A 175 6.60 19.18 5.21
N PRO A 176 5.48 19.34 5.95
CA PRO A 176 4.15 19.14 5.40
C PRO A 176 4.00 19.98 4.14
N GLN A 177 3.80 19.34 3.00
CA GLN A 177 3.65 20.06 1.74
C GLN A 177 2.19 20.49 1.63
N SER A 178 1.90 21.69 2.11
CA SER A 178 0.62 22.35 1.85
C SER A 178 0.74 23.14 0.54
N ARG A 179 -0.12 22.82 -0.42
CA ARG A 179 -0.57 23.81 -1.39
C ARG A 179 -1.97 24.24 -1.00
N CYS A 180 -2.10 25.43 -0.43
CA CYS A 180 -3.36 26.16 -0.50
C CYS A 180 -3.31 26.96 -1.81
N GLY A 181 -3.43 26.25 -2.93
CA GLY A 181 -3.49 26.87 -4.25
C GLY A 181 -4.92 27.21 -4.57
N THR A 182 -5.26 28.50 -4.60
CA THR A 182 -6.53 28.99 -5.17
C THR A 182 -6.43 28.92 -6.69
N ASP A 183 -6.48 27.72 -7.27
CA ASP A 183 -6.52 27.57 -8.73
C ASP A 183 -7.95 27.27 -9.18
N THR A 184 -8.50 28.27 -9.86
CA THR A 184 -9.79 28.24 -10.57
C THR A 184 -9.51 27.75 -11.98
N GLY A 185 -9.37 26.43 -12.14
CA GLY A 185 -9.21 25.74 -13.43
C GLY A 185 -10.38 24.78 -13.70
N PRO A 186 -10.82 24.61 -14.96
CA PRO A 186 -12.03 23.87 -15.30
C PRO A 186 -11.84 22.36 -15.11
N GLU A 187 -12.44 21.89 -14.02
CA GLU A 187 -12.94 20.54 -13.68
C GLU A 187 -12.94 19.49 -14.82
N ASN A 188 -12.02 18.53 -14.74
CA ASN A 188 -12.39 17.13 -14.98
C ASN A 188 -13.39 16.77 -13.88
N GLN A 189 -14.67 17.05 -14.14
CA GLN A 189 -15.76 17.06 -13.17
C GLN A 189 -16.18 15.62 -12.82
N VAL A 190 -15.29 14.85 -12.17
CA VAL A 190 -15.75 13.70 -11.39
C VAL A 190 -16.60 14.28 -10.27
N LEU A 191 -17.90 13.96 -10.28
CA LEU A 191 -18.78 14.34 -9.19
C LEU A 191 -18.40 13.52 -7.95
N LEU A 192 -17.53 14.09 -7.11
CA LEU A 192 -17.20 13.52 -5.81
C LEU A 192 -18.47 13.48 -4.98
N GLN A 193 -18.82 12.30 -4.48
CA GLN A 193 -20.13 12.07 -3.88
C GLN A 193 -20.12 12.27 -2.38
N LYS A 194 -19.29 11.50 -1.67
CA LYS A 194 -19.26 11.45 -0.20
C LYS A 194 -17.92 10.96 0.31
N LEU A 195 -17.59 11.37 1.54
CA LEU A 195 -16.54 10.72 2.32
C LEU A 195 -17.00 9.31 2.69
N THR A 196 -16.14 8.32 2.44
CA THR A 196 -16.43 6.93 2.78
C THR A 196 -15.30 6.33 3.63
N PRO A 197 -15.61 5.65 4.75
CA PRO A 197 -14.59 5.01 5.56
C PRO A 197 -13.75 4.03 4.76
N VAL A 198 -12.46 3.98 5.09
CA VAL A 198 -11.51 3.02 4.53
C VAL A 198 -11.45 1.77 5.41
N LYS A 199 -11.66 1.90 6.72
CA LYS A 199 -11.87 0.74 7.60
C LYS A 199 -13.01 -0.08 7.02
N GLY A 200 -12.77 -1.36 6.71
CA GLY A 200 -13.77 -2.17 5.99
C GLY A 200 -13.39 -2.57 4.58
N ARG A 201 -12.53 -1.80 3.91
CA ARG A 201 -12.27 -1.96 2.47
C ARG A 201 -11.21 -3.02 2.16
N ARG A 202 -11.37 -3.66 1.00
CA ARG A 202 -10.43 -4.67 0.49
C ARG A 202 -9.26 -3.99 -0.21
N THR A 203 -8.05 -4.41 0.09
CA THR A 203 -6.85 -4.11 -0.72
C THR A 203 -7.05 -4.59 -2.16
N GLY A 204 -6.48 -3.84 -3.11
CA GLY A 204 -6.47 -4.13 -4.53
C GLY A 204 -7.54 -3.40 -5.33
N GLU A 205 -8.40 -2.60 -4.67
CA GLU A 205 -9.29 -1.66 -5.33
C GLU A 205 -8.48 -0.59 -6.08
N PHE A 206 -8.95 -0.21 -7.28
CA PHE A 206 -8.34 0.87 -8.05
C PHE A 206 -8.95 2.20 -7.63
N LEU A 207 -8.08 3.17 -7.37
CA LEU A 207 -8.43 4.51 -6.92
C LEU A 207 -7.81 5.54 -7.85
N PHE A 208 -8.45 6.69 -7.91
CA PHE A 208 -8.07 7.80 -8.75
C PHE A 208 -7.62 8.98 -7.89
N LEU A 209 -6.62 9.71 -8.38
CA LEU A 209 -6.14 10.96 -7.82
C LEU A 209 -5.66 11.90 -8.92
N VAL A 210 -5.61 13.20 -8.63
CA VAL A 210 -5.20 14.22 -9.60
C VAL A 210 -3.67 14.28 -9.72
N ALA A 211 -3.15 14.18 -10.95
CA ALA A 211 -1.74 14.38 -11.27
C ALA A 211 -1.46 15.84 -11.65
N SER A 212 -2.37 16.44 -12.42
CA SER A 212 -2.32 17.81 -12.92
C SER A 212 -3.74 18.28 -13.22
N ASP A 213 -3.93 19.54 -13.62
CA ASP A 213 -5.25 20.08 -13.98
C ASP A 213 -5.97 19.25 -15.06
N THR A 214 -5.21 18.51 -15.89
CA THR A 214 -5.77 17.70 -16.99
C THR A 214 -5.57 16.19 -16.82
N ASP A 215 -4.67 15.76 -15.92
CA ASP A 215 -4.25 14.36 -15.83
C ASP A 215 -4.69 13.69 -14.53
N LEU A 216 -5.10 12.43 -14.66
CA LEU A 216 -5.49 11.56 -13.55
C LEU A 216 -4.49 10.41 -13.42
N ILE A 217 -4.10 10.10 -12.18
CA ILE A 217 -3.38 8.88 -11.84
C ILE A 217 -4.40 7.86 -11.35
N GLU A 218 -4.32 6.65 -11.89
CA GLU A 218 -5.00 5.48 -11.35
C GLU A 218 -3.99 4.65 -10.56
N GLY A 219 -4.19 4.56 -9.25
CA GLY A 219 -3.39 3.74 -8.35
C GLY A 219 -4.18 2.56 -7.80
N SER A 220 -3.49 1.62 -7.16
CA SER A 220 -4.12 0.51 -6.44
C SER A 220 -3.99 0.73 -4.94
N PHE A 221 -5.09 0.69 -4.21
CA PHE A 221 -5.10 0.71 -2.75
C PHE A 221 -4.46 -0.56 -2.21
N LYS A 222 -3.38 -0.44 -1.44
CA LYS A 222 -2.66 -1.63 -0.94
C LYS A 222 -2.65 -1.72 0.58
N VAL A 223 -2.32 -0.62 1.24
CA VAL A 223 -1.89 -0.65 2.64
C VAL A 223 -2.58 0.45 3.44
N THR A 224 -2.82 0.19 4.72
CA THR A 224 -3.23 1.20 5.69
C THR A 224 -2.20 1.31 6.79
N SER A 225 -2.13 2.46 7.43
CA SER A 225 -1.20 2.71 8.53
C SER A 225 -1.76 3.67 9.56
N PHE A 226 -1.24 3.61 10.78
CA PHE A 226 -1.39 4.69 11.76
C PHE A 226 -0.05 5.40 11.88
N GLN A 227 -0.03 6.69 11.55
CA GLN A 227 1.17 7.52 11.67
C GLN A 227 0.98 8.54 12.78
N ARG A 228 2.00 8.68 13.62
CA ARG A 228 2.08 9.75 14.60
C ARG A 228 2.40 11.06 13.89
N VAL A 229 1.49 12.01 13.99
CA VAL A 229 1.65 13.40 13.55
C VAL A 229 1.58 14.24 14.81
N GLU A 230 2.71 14.84 15.18
CA GLU A 230 2.88 15.51 16.48
C GLU A 230 2.59 14.52 17.64
N GLU A 231 1.51 14.73 18.38
CA GLU A 231 1.08 13.89 19.51
C GLU A 231 -0.13 13.01 19.17
N GLN A 232 -0.67 13.09 17.95
CA GLN A 232 -1.85 12.36 17.53
C GLN A 232 -1.51 11.23 16.56
N TRP A 233 -2.26 10.14 16.63
CA TRP A 233 -2.19 9.05 15.64
C TRP A 233 -3.26 9.28 14.58
N VAL A 234 -2.83 9.36 13.33
CA VAL A 234 -3.68 9.63 12.17
C VAL A 234 -3.71 8.39 11.30
N PHE A 235 -4.91 7.93 10.95
CA PHE A 235 -5.14 6.83 10.03
C PHE A 235 -4.86 7.26 8.59
N LYS A 236 -4.09 6.44 7.89
CA LYS A 236 -3.59 6.71 6.55
C LYS A 236 -3.86 5.56 5.60
N ILE A 237 -3.94 5.92 4.33
CA ILE A 237 -4.00 5.01 3.20
C ILE A 237 -2.74 5.12 2.35
N TRP A 238 -2.36 4.01 1.75
CA TRP A 238 -1.22 3.92 0.85
C TRP A 238 -1.64 3.27 -0.46
N LEU A 239 -1.39 3.99 -1.53
CA LEU A 239 -1.69 3.62 -2.90
C LEU A 239 -0.38 3.33 -3.62
N TYR A 240 -0.35 2.24 -4.38
CA TYR A 240 0.71 2.00 -5.34
C TYR A 240 0.29 2.56 -6.69
N MET A 241 1.06 3.51 -7.24
CA MET A 241 0.70 4.25 -8.46
C MET A 241 1.20 3.59 -9.75
N GLY A 242 1.92 2.47 -9.65
CA GLY A 242 2.51 1.79 -10.79
C GLY A 242 4.02 1.98 -10.86
N GLN A 243 4.71 0.98 -11.43
CA GLN A 243 6.17 0.99 -11.52
C GLN A 243 6.65 2.14 -12.40
N ASP A 244 7.63 2.91 -11.90
CA ASP A 244 8.16 4.14 -12.49
C ASP A 244 7.16 5.31 -12.57
N SER A 245 6.04 5.25 -11.83
CA SER A 245 5.03 6.32 -11.85
C SER A 245 5.57 7.67 -11.39
N THR A 246 6.52 7.67 -10.45
CA THR A 246 7.16 8.89 -9.93
C THR A 246 8.02 9.64 -10.96
N GLU A 247 8.39 8.98 -12.07
CA GLU A 247 9.13 9.63 -13.17
C GLU A 247 8.18 10.39 -14.11
N ALA A 248 6.91 10.01 -14.13
CA ALA A 248 5.90 10.58 -15.01
C ALA A 248 4.98 11.57 -14.30
N TYR A 249 4.74 11.40 -12.99
CA TYR A 249 3.74 12.17 -12.27
C TYR A 249 4.16 12.57 -10.86
N SER A 250 3.65 13.72 -10.43
CA SER A 250 3.72 14.19 -9.04
C SER A 250 2.29 14.46 -8.55
N PRO A 251 1.71 13.58 -7.71
CA PRO A 251 0.38 13.80 -7.13
C PRO A 251 0.23 15.19 -6.54
N VAL A 252 -0.93 15.82 -6.76
CA VAL A 252 -1.22 17.13 -6.19
C VAL A 252 -1.61 16.96 -4.71
N TYR A 253 -0.87 17.60 -3.81
CA TYR A 253 -1.16 17.50 -2.37
C TYR A 253 -2.51 18.10 -2.01
N GLY A 254 -3.21 17.45 -1.09
CA GLY A 254 -4.54 17.83 -0.65
C GLY A 254 -5.68 17.41 -1.59
N THR A 255 -5.40 16.88 -2.78
CA THR A 255 -6.49 16.42 -3.66
C THR A 255 -7.11 15.14 -3.14
N ALA A 256 -8.39 14.95 -3.45
CA ALA A 256 -9.10 13.75 -3.12
C ALA A 256 -8.43 12.51 -3.71
N ILE A 257 -8.63 11.38 -3.05
CA ILE A 257 -8.38 10.04 -3.52
C ILE A 257 -9.74 9.36 -3.56
N TRP A 258 -10.21 8.92 -4.72
CA TRP A 258 -11.60 8.46 -4.88
C TRP A 258 -11.72 7.17 -5.69
N THR A 259 -12.85 6.48 -5.54
CA THR A 259 -13.20 5.28 -6.32
C THR A 259 -13.78 5.64 -7.69
N SER A 260 -13.99 4.67 -8.59
CA SER A 260 -14.69 4.91 -9.86
C SER A 260 -16.10 5.48 -9.70
N ASP A 261 -16.74 5.23 -8.55
CA ASP A 261 -18.09 5.71 -8.23
C ASP A 261 -18.09 7.15 -7.68
N GLY A 262 -16.91 7.74 -7.46
CA GLY A 262 -16.77 9.08 -6.88
C GLY A 262 -16.80 9.12 -5.35
N ASP A 263 -16.72 7.96 -4.67
CA ASP A 263 -16.56 7.91 -3.21
C ASP A 263 -15.14 8.34 -2.82
N VAL A 264 -15.02 9.32 -1.92
CA VAL A 264 -13.72 9.84 -1.46
C VAL A 264 -13.23 9.03 -0.27
N LEU A 265 -12.05 8.44 -0.41
CA LEU A 265 -11.40 7.58 0.59
C LEU A 265 -10.32 8.30 1.39
N GLY A 266 -9.89 9.46 0.93
CA GLY A 266 -8.87 10.24 1.62
C GLY A 266 -8.35 11.38 0.77
N PHE A 267 -7.28 11.99 1.25
CA PHE A 267 -6.65 13.13 0.60
C PHE A 267 -5.14 12.91 0.51
N VAL A 268 -4.55 13.20 -0.65
CA VAL A 268 -3.12 13.05 -0.91
C VAL A 268 -2.32 13.87 0.10
N ARG A 269 -1.39 13.24 0.80
CA ARG A 269 -0.50 13.89 1.77
C ARG A 269 0.90 14.07 1.21
N TYR A 270 1.48 13.00 0.68
CA TYR A 270 2.79 13.01 0.03
C TYR A 270 2.97 11.77 -0.86
N ALA A 271 3.92 11.83 -1.79
CA ALA A 271 4.31 10.72 -2.65
C ALA A 271 5.85 10.67 -2.72
N PRO A 272 6.51 9.69 -2.08
CA PRO A 272 7.96 9.58 -2.10
C PRO A 272 8.49 9.32 -3.52
N THR A 273 9.53 10.04 -3.91
CA THR A 273 10.18 9.92 -5.24
C THR A 273 11.43 9.05 -5.21
N VAL A 274 11.90 8.69 -4.01
CA VAL A 274 13.07 7.86 -3.74
C VAL A 274 12.75 6.90 -2.61
N GLY A 275 13.67 5.97 -2.34
CA GLY A 275 13.53 5.00 -1.27
C GLY A 275 12.60 3.83 -1.61
N PHE A 276 12.31 3.01 -0.61
CA PHE A 276 11.51 1.80 -0.79
C PHE A 276 10.02 2.06 -0.99
N THR A 277 9.57 3.28 -0.68
CA THR A 277 8.21 3.75 -0.98
C THR A 277 8.16 4.59 -2.27
N LYS A 278 9.20 4.55 -3.11
CA LYS A 278 9.12 5.06 -4.49
C LYS A 278 7.93 4.43 -5.20
N ASP A 279 7.19 5.24 -5.98
CA ASP A 279 5.98 4.86 -6.70
C ASP A 279 4.73 4.63 -5.83
N TRP A 280 4.81 4.99 -4.55
CA TRP A 280 3.68 5.01 -3.64
C TRP A 280 3.18 6.43 -3.38
N CYS A 281 1.90 6.53 -3.03
CA CYS A 281 1.26 7.74 -2.56
C CYS A 281 0.63 7.48 -1.19
N ALA A 282 0.97 8.31 -0.21
CA ALA A 282 0.37 8.32 1.11
C ALA A 282 -0.75 9.36 1.17
N GLY A 283 -1.93 8.96 1.63
CA GLY A 283 -3.07 9.83 1.90
C GLY A 283 -3.52 9.78 3.36
N ILE A 284 -4.15 10.85 3.84
CA ILE A 284 -4.92 10.82 5.09
C ILE A 284 -6.27 10.18 4.78
N ALA A 285 -6.66 9.17 5.55
CA ALA A 285 -7.92 8.46 5.32
C ALA A 285 -9.13 9.35 5.60
N ALA A 286 -10.22 9.14 4.88
CA ALA A 286 -11.48 9.85 5.07
C ALA A 286 -12.08 9.63 6.47
N ASP A 287 -11.78 8.49 7.11
CA ASP A 287 -12.16 8.15 8.48
C ASP A 287 -11.83 9.29 9.47
N GLU A 288 -10.67 9.94 9.29
CA GLU A 288 -10.21 11.05 10.13
C GLU A 288 -11.11 12.30 10.04
N PHE A 289 -11.90 12.43 8.97
CA PHE A 289 -12.81 13.54 8.75
C PHE A 289 -14.25 13.18 9.09
N ILE A 290 -14.63 11.91 8.92
CA ILE A 290 -15.96 11.39 9.28
C ILE A 290 -16.12 11.35 10.80
N ASP A 291 -15.13 10.82 11.51
CA ASP A 291 -15.21 10.62 12.97
C ASP A 291 -15.08 11.94 13.75
N ARG A 292 -14.58 13.00 13.11
CA ARG A 292 -14.41 14.33 13.74
C ARG A 292 -15.67 15.19 13.79
N GLU A 293 -16.74 14.84 13.08
CA GLU A 293 -18.06 15.47 13.32
C GLU A 293 -18.64 15.09 14.70
N GLY A 294 -18.14 14.03 15.34
CA GLY A 294 -18.50 13.63 16.71
C GLY A 294 -17.64 14.25 17.83
N LEU A 295 -16.48 14.83 17.51
CA LEU A 295 -15.51 15.34 18.50
C LEU A 295 -15.60 16.86 18.75
N LEU A 296 -16.52 17.58 18.08
CA LEU A 296 -16.83 18.98 18.40
C LEU A 296 -17.61 19.17 19.72
N HIS A 297 -17.86 18.11 20.50
CA HIS A 297 -18.61 18.18 21.75
C HIS A 297 -17.83 17.85 23.04
N ASN A 298 -16.51 17.68 22.99
CA ASN A 298 -15.72 17.52 24.22
C ASN A 298 -14.43 18.36 24.15
N TYR A 299 -14.58 19.68 24.24
CA TYR A 299 -13.58 20.57 24.84
C TYR A 299 -14.18 21.15 26.11
#